data_AF-A0A094KAV8-F1
#
_entry.id   AF-A0A094KAV8-F1
#
_cell.length_a   1.000
_cell.length_b   1.000
_cell.length_c   1.000
_cell.angle_alpha   90.00
_cell.angle_beta   90.00
_cell.angle_gamma   90.00
#
_symmetry.space_group_name_H-M   'P 1'
#
loop_
_entity.id
_entity.type
_entity.pdbx_description
1 polymer ?
#
loop_
_entity_poly.entity_id
_entity_poly.type
_entity_poly.pdbx_seq_one_letter_code
_entity_poly.pdbx_strand_id
1 'polypeptide(L)' 'KRYEGRTAFFIPQVRRGNLSLKLRNIQVSDKGKYICKVAYSNWYRETYVELDVTG' A
#
# COMPACT_ATOMS: atom_id res chain seq x y z
N LYS A 1 -6.25 13.61 -0.12
CA LYS A 1 -5.31 14.69 -0.52
C LYS A 1 -3.88 14.21 -0.77
N ARG A 2 -3.03 13.91 0.23
CA ARG A 2 -1.59 13.61 -0.02
C ARG A 2 -1.28 12.52 -1.06
N TYR A 3 -2.04 11.43 -1.04
CA TYR A 3 -1.84 10.26 -1.92
C TYR A 3 -2.89 10.15 -3.04
N GLU A 4 -3.78 11.14 -3.14
CA GLU A 4 -4.91 11.14 -4.05
C GLU A 4 -4.44 11.18 -5.50
N GLY A 5 -5.04 10.37 -6.37
CA GLY A 5 -4.62 10.20 -7.77
C GLY A 5 -3.27 9.48 -7.97
N ARG A 6 -2.53 9.20 -6.89
CA ARG A 6 -1.21 8.57 -6.94
C ARG A 6 -1.23 7.09 -6.54
N THR A 7 -2.30 6.62 -5.91
CA THR A 7 -2.43 5.23 -5.45
C THR A 7 -3.32 4.40 -6.36
N ALA A 8 -3.03 3.10 -6.47
CA ALA A 8 -3.91 2.12 -7.09
C ALA A 8 -3.62 0.72 -6.55
N PHE A 9 -4.62 -0.16 -6.58
CA PHE A 9 -4.41 -1.60 -6.42
C PHE A 9 -4.24 -2.27 -7.78
N PHE A 10 -3.62 -3.46 -7.77
CA PHE A 10 -3.62 -4.36 -8.92
C PHE A 10 -4.98 -5.09 -8.98
N ILE A 11 -6.05 -4.40 -9.40
CA ILE A 11 -7.44 -4.88 -9.32
C ILE A 11 -7.63 -6.33 -9.80
N PRO A 12 -7.09 -6.78 -10.96
CA PRO A 12 -7.25 -8.16 -11.40
C PRO A 12 -6.60 -9.21 -10.48
N GLN A 13 -5.60 -8.80 -9.69
CA GLN A 13 -4.84 -9.67 -8.80
C GLN A 13 -5.40 -9.72 -7.37
N VAL A 14 -6.33 -8.83 -7.02
CA VAL A 14 -6.96 -8.81 -5.69
C VAL A 14 -7.66 -10.14 -5.40
N ARG A 15 -8.40 -10.69 -6.36
CA ARG A 15 -9.06 -12.00 -6.23
C ARG A 15 -8.07 -13.17 -6.10
N ARG A 16 -6.81 -12.95 -6.48
CA ARG A 16 -5.69 -13.91 -6.33
C ARG A 16 -4.88 -13.67 -5.06
N GLY A 17 -5.34 -12.77 -4.18
CA GLY A 17 -4.70 -12.45 -2.90
C GLY A 17 -3.62 -11.37 -2.96
N ASN A 18 -3.36 -10.77 -4.12
CA ASN A 18 -2.41 -9.67 -4.23
C ASN A 18 -3.08 -8.35 -3.85
N LEU A 19 -2.73 -7.86 -2.67
CA LEU A 19 -3.19 -6.59 -2.12
C LEU A 19 -2.07 -5.52 -2.14
N SER A 20 -1.07 -5.67 -3.01
CA SER A 20 0.02 -4.70 -3.14
C SER A 20 -0.52 -3.34 -3.57
N LEU A 21 -0.05 -2.29 -2.88
CA LEU A 21 -0.35 -0.89 -3.20
C LEU A 21 0.66 -0.38 -4.22
N LYS A 22 0.17 0.11 -5.36
CA LYS A 22 0.98 0.86 -6.32
C LYS A 22 0.93 2.34 -5.97
N LEU A 23 2.07 2.92 -5.60
CA LEU A 23 2.24 4.36 -5.39
C LEU A 23 3.02 4.98 -6.56
N ARG A 24 2.45 6.01 -7.20
CA ARG A 24 3.05 6.74 -8.32
C ARG A 24 3.57 8.11 -7.87
N ASN A 25 4.44 8.72 -8.68
CA ASN A 25 5.03 10.04 -8.44
C ASN A 25 5.61 10.19 -7.03
N ILE A 26 6.41 9.20 -6.61
CA ILE A 26 7.01 9.13 -5.26
C ILE A 26 7.79 10.41 -4.97
N GLN A 27 7.61 10.93 -3.75
CA GLN A 27 8.31 12.11 -3.22
C GLN A 27 9.13 11.71 -2.01
N VAL A 28 10.22 12.43 -1.71
CA VAL A 28 11.04 12.20 -0.50
C VAL A 28 10.20 12.18 0.77
N SER A 29 9.17 13.03 0.83
CA SER A 29 8.27 13.10 1.97
C SER A 29 7.52 11.78 2.20
N ASP A 30 7.28 10.97 1.16
CA ASP A 30 6.53 9.71 1.25
C ASP A 30 7.29 8.59 1.98
N LYS A 31 8.57 8.81 2.28
CA LYS A 31 9.38 7.93 3.14
C LYS A 31 8.66 7.64 4.46
N GLY A 32 8.70 6.39 4.90
CA GLY A 32 8.16 5.98 6.19
C GLY A 32 7.58 4.57 6.21
N LYS A 33 6.93 4.25 7.33
CA LYS A 33 6.31 2.94 7.56
C LYS A 33 4.90 2.89 6.99
N TYR A 34 4.66 1.96 6.07
CA TYR A 34 3.35 1.67 5.51
C TYR A 34 2.81 0.39 6.12
N ILE A 35 1.53 0.39 6.47
CA ILE A 35 0.87 -0.74 7.12
C ILE A 35 -0.23 -1.25 6.21
N CYS A 36 -0.20 -2.55 5.90
CA CYS A 36 -1.29 -3.25 5.25
C CYS A 36 -2.13 -3.94 6.31
N LYS A 37 -3.43 -3.64 6.34
CA LYS A 37 -4.41 -4.27 7.23
C LYS A 37 -5.49 -4.94 6.39
N VAL A 38 -5.72 -6.23 6.64
CA VAL A 38 -6.73 -7.01 5.93
C VAL A 38 -7.66 -7.61 6.97
N ALA A 39 -8.95 -7.34 6.84
CA ALA A 39 -10.00 -7.86 7.69
C ALA A 39 -11.07 -8.52 6.83
N TYR A 40 -11.43 -9.76 7.15
CA TYR A 40 -12.48 -10.51 6.47
C TYR A 40 -13.18 -11.46 7.46
N SER A 41 -14.46 -11.21 7.75
CA SER A 41 -15.21 -11.95 8.78
C SER A 41 -14.45 -11.97 10.12
N ASN A 42 -14.14 -13.13 10.68
CA ASN A 42 -13.34 -13.31 11.90
C ASN A 42 -11.81 -13.38 11.67
N TRP A 43 -11.35 -13.18 10.43
CA TRP A 43 -9.93 -13.22 10.08
C TRP A 43 -9.34 -11.81 9.98
N TYR A 44 -8.18 -11.62 10.61
CA TYR A 44 -7.41 -10.38 10.60
C TYR A 44 -5.94 -10.68 10.33
N ARG A 45 -5.31 -9.88 9.47
CA ARG A 45 -3.87 -9.91 9.28
C ARG A 45 -3.34 -8.49 9.08
N GLU A 46 -2.19 -8.24 9.69
CA GLU A 46 -1.44 -7.00 9.55
C GLU A 46 0.00 -7.30 9.16
N THR A 47 0.57 -6.44 8.32
CA THR A 47 2.01 -6.43 8.04
C THR A 47 2.44 -4.99 7.74
N TYR A 48 3.74 -4.74 7.80
CA TYR A 48 4.29 -3.43 7.48
C TYR A 48 5.46 -3.55 6.50
N VAL A 49 5.68 -2.46 5.78
CA VAL A 49 6.83 -2.27 4.88
C VAL A 49 7.39 -0.88 5.15
N GLU A 50 8.70 -0.77 5.20
CA GLU A 50 9.37 0.53 5.21
C GLU A 50 9.66 0.98 3.79
N LEU A 51 9.17 2.17 3.43
CA LEU A 51 9.51 2.82 2.19
C LEU A 51 10.65 3.79 2.46
N ASP A 52 11.82 3.50 1.90
CA ASP A 52 12.91 4.44 1.81
C ASP A 52 12.88 5.17 0.47
N VAL A 53 13.08 6.49 0.51
CA VAL A 53 13.15 7.35 -0.67
C VAL A 53 14.36 8.27 -0.47
N THR A 54 15.35 8.14 -1.36
CA THR A 54 16.51 9.03 -1.42
C THR A 54 16.25 10.14 -2.45
N GLY A 55 16.77 11.33 -2.16
CA GLY A 55 16.77 12.47 -3.08
C GLY A 55 17.96 12.45 -4.02
#